data_AF-A0A822EJ82-F1
#
_entry.id   AF-A0A822EJ82-F1
#
_cell.length_a   1.000
_cell.length_b   1.000
_cell.length_c   1.000
_cell.angle_alpha   90.00
_cell.angle_beta   90.00
_cell.angle_gamma   90.00
#
_symmetry.space_group_name_H-M   'P 1'
#
loop_
_entity.id
_entity.type
_entity.pdbx_description
1 polymer ?
#
loop_
_entity_poly.entity_id
_entity_poly.type
_entity_poly.pdbx_seq_one_letter_code
_entity_poly.pdbx_strand_id
1 'polypeptide(L)'
;MFWARGKNKICAALIAVLIYRRRGRETNDNAYYQSADEFENLAVQILNKFHQTNARECITAIIRKIPAYGNVTWLELAIKAEAKQFIAQRAVQEVLNNMWYGYVDQGVKFSTIIFSTLMLWYSGLLSYQNKLVEANEQITLLDKSRRKSSLFQRNQTTRSEHMMN
;
A
#
# COMPACT_ATOMS: atom_id res chain seq x y z
N MET A 1 39.67 14.80 -0.84
CA MET A 1 39.95 13.97 0.35
C MET A 1 38.75 13.79 1.32
N PHE A 2 37.49 13.94 0.89
CA PHE A 2 36.31 13.74 1.76
C PHE A 2 35.88 12.27 1.90
N TRP A 3 36.13 11.45 0.87
CA TRP A 3 35.67 10.06 0.75
C TRP A 3 36.49 9.03 1.56
N ALA A 4 37.71 9.35 1.98
CA ALA A 4 38.62 8.38 2.60
C ALA A 4 38.48 8.29 4.13
N ARG A 5 38.01 9.35 4.82
CA ARG A 5 37.98 9.44 6.29
C ARG A 5 36.58 9.59 6.92
N GLY A 6 35.53 9.80 6.14
CA GLY A 6 34.19 10.04 6.68
C GLY A 6 33.48 8.75 7.12
N LYS A 7 32.99 8.71 8.36
CA LYS A 7 32.06 7.68 8.88
C LYS A 7 30.71 7.64 8.11
N ASN A 8 30.49 8.57 7.17
CA ASN A 8 29.22 8.80 6.47
C ASN A 8 29.41 8.89 4.93
N LYS A 9 30.18 7.99 4.32
CA LYS A 9 30.38 7.97 2.85
C LYS A 9 29.07 7.82 2.08
N ILE A 10 28.13 7.04 2.64
CA ILE A 10 26.80 6.83 2.07
C ILE A 10 26.02 8.15 2.05
N CYS A 11 26.01 8.94 3.13
CA CYS A 11 25.37 10.27 3.13
C CYS A 11 25.94 11.19 2.05
N ALA A 12 27.27 11.25 1.94
CA ALA A 12 27.94 12.09 0.97
C ALA A 12 27.54 11.72 -0.46
N ALA A 13 27.51 10.42 -0.77
CA ALA A 13 27.07 9.92 -2.07
C ALA A 13 25.60 10.27 -2.33
N LEU A 14 24.69 10.01 -1.39
CA LEU A 14 23.27 10.34 -1.54
C LEU A 14 23.00 11.85 -1.69
N ILE A 15 23.77 12.71 -1.01
CA ILE A 15 23.69 14.17 -1.20
C ILE A 15 24.16 14.55 -2.60
N ALA A 16 25.23 13.92 -3.11
CA ALA A 16 25.67 14.14 -4.48
C ALA A 16 24.56 13.75 -5.47
N VAL A 17 23.94 12.57 -5.32
CA VAL A 17 22.78 12.14 -6.13
C VAL A 17 21.68 13.20 -6.12
N LEU A 18 21.32 13.72 -4.94
CA LEU A 18 20.30 14.74 -4.79
C LEU A 18 20.65 16.03 -5.55
N ILE A 19 21.89 16.51 -5.43
CA ILE A 19 22.37 17.72 -6.11
C ILE A 19 22.36 17.51 -7.63
N TYR A 20 22.90 16.39 -8.10
CA TYR A 20 22.98 16.09 -9.54
C TYR A 20 21.60 15.93 -10.17
N ARG A 21 20.66 15.22 -9.52
CA ARG A 21 19.29 15.11 -10.02
C ARG A 21 18.53 16.43 -10.00
N ARG A 22 18.73 17.24 -8.95
CA ARG A 22 18.16 18.59 -8.90
C ARG A 22 18.67 19.45 -10.05
N ARG A 23 19.98 19.42 -10.31
CA ARG A 23 20.58 20.17 -11.40
C ARG A 23 20.18 19.63 -12.77
N GLY A 24 20.11 18.31 -12.95
CA GLY A 24 19.61 17.68 -14.17
C GLY A 24 18.16 18.04 -14.49
N ARG A 25 17.31 18.25 -13.48
CA ARG A 25 15.95 18.78 -13.68
C ARG A 25 15.93 20.22 -14.16
N GLU A 26 16.84 21.05 -13.67
CA GLU A 26 16.93 22.47 -14.05
C GLU A 26 17.53 22.65 -15.46
N THR A 27 18.52 21.84 -15.83
CA THR A 27 19.23 21.97 -17.12
C THR A 27 18.69 21.04 -18.21
N ASN A 28 17.81 20.10 -17.87
CA ASN A 28 17.27 19.04 -18.73
C ASN A 28 18.37 18.24 -19.46
N ASP A 29 19.52 18.06 -18.80
CA ASP A 29 20.69 17.39 -19.34
C ASP A 29 20.85 16.00 -18.71
N ASN A 30 20.89 14.99 -19.58
CA ASN A 30 20.98 13.58 -19.21
C ASN A 30 22.33 13.21 -18.58
N ALA A 31 23.39 13.98 -18.82
CA ALA A 31 24.71 13.71 -18.23
C ALA A 31 24.67 13.77 -16.69
N TYR A 32 23.90 14.71 -16.11
CA TYR A 32 23.78 14.82 -14.66
C TYR A 32 23.02 13.65 -14.04
N TYR A 33 22.04 13.08 -14.75
CA TYR A 33 21.33 11.88 -14.29
C TYR A 33 22.25 10.65 -14.32
N GLN A 34 23.09 10.51 -15.35
CA GLN A 34 24.09 9.43 -15.41
C GLN A 34 25.08 9.52 -14.24
N SER A 35 25.63 10.71 -13.97
CA SER A 35 26.49 10.91 -12.81
C SER A 35 25.77 10.62 -11.50
N ALA A 36 24.49 11.00 -11.37
CA ALA A 36 23.71 10.68 -10.18
C ALA A 36 23.56 9.17 -9.99
N ASP A 37 23.29 8.41 -11.05
CA ASP A 37 23.16 6.96 -10.97
C ASP A 37 24.49 6.26 -10.64
N GLU A 38 25.62 6.80 -11.10
CA GLU A 38 26.95 6.32 -10.69
C GLU A 38 27.19 6.49 -9.18
N PHE A 39 26.86 7.67 -8.63
CA PHE A 39 26.97 7.92 -7.18
C PHE A 39 25.98 7.07 -6.38
N GLU A 40 24.78 6.82 -6.90
CA GLU A 40 23.81 5.92 -6.28
C GLU A 40 24.36 4.48 -6.22
N ASN A 41 24.94 3.98 -7.32
CA ASN A 41 25.55 2.65 -7.36
C ASN A 41 26.73 2.54 -6.38
N LEU A 42 27.55 3.58 -6.24
CA LEU A 42 28.60 3.62 -5.23
C LEU A 42 28.04 3.53 -3.80
N ALA A 43 26.95 4.26 -3.51
CA ALA A 43 26.28 4.19 -2.21
C ALA A 43 25.75 2.77 -1.93
N VAL A 44 25.14 2.12 -2.93
CA VAL A 44 24.65 0.74 -2.87
C VAL A 44 25.78 -0.24 -2.58
N GLN A 45 26.92 -0.13 -3.27
CA GLN A 45 28.06 -1.02 -3.06
C GLN A 45 28.64 -0.89 -1.64
N ILE A 46 28.75 0.33 -1.13
CA ILE A 46 29.24 0.57 0.24
C ILE A 46 28.25 0.00 1.25
N LEU A 47 26.95 0.20 1.05
CA LEU A 47 25.90 -0.36 1.91
C LEU A 47 25.92 -1.89 1.91
N ASN A 48 26.04 -2.51 0.75
CA ASN A 48 26.08 -3.97 0.62
C ASN A 48 27.30 -4.58 1.31
N LYS A 49 28.48 -3.98 1.15
CA LYS A 49 29.67 -4.39 1.89
C LYS A 49 29.47 -4.26 3.40
N PHE A 50 28.91 -3.14 3.86
CA PHE A 50 28.67 -2.91 5.28
C PHE A 50 27.64 -3.89 5.88
N HIS A 51 26.57 -4.18 5.13
CA HIS A 51 25.56 -5.16 5.52
C HIS A 51 26.12 -6.60 5.57
N GLN A 52 26.99 -6.98 4.62
CA GLN A 52 27.64 -8.29 4.62
C GLN A 52 28.58 -8.49 5.81
N THR A 53 29.27 -7.43 6.26
CA THR A 53 30.14 -7.50 7.43
C THR A 53 29.31 -7.53 8.72
N ASN A 54 28.45 -6.52 8.93
CA ASN A 54 27.70 -6.35 10.18
C ASN A 54 26.24 -5.92 9.89
N ALA A 55 25.36 -6.88 9.59
CA ALA A 55 23.96 -6.60 9.25
C ALA A 55 23.22 -5.80 10.35
N ARG A 56 23.35 -6.18 11.62
CA ARG A 56 22.65 -5.53 12.74
C ARG A 56 23.09 -4.08 12.97
N GLU A 57 24.40 -3.83 12.90
CA GLU A 57 24.94 -2.48 13.03
C GLU A 57 24.56 -1.62 11.82
N CYS A 58 24.51 -2.21 10.63
CA CYS A 58 24.08 -1.56 9.40
C CYS A 58 22.64 -1.05 9.51
N ILE A 59 21.71 -1.91 9.92
CA ILE A 59 20.30 -1.56 10.16
C ILE A 59 20.19 -0.41 11.16
N THR A 60 20.92 -0.48 12.27
CA THR A 60 20.94 0.58 13.30
C THR A 60 21.50 1.88 12.76
N ALA A 61 22.54 1.83 11.93
CA ALA A 61 23.14 3.01 11.31
C ALA A 61 22.21 3.68 10.29
N ILE A 62 21.42 2.91 9.54
CA ILE A 62 20.46 3.42 8.55
C ILE A 62 19.41 4.33 9.21
N ILE A 63 18.90 3.92 10.37
CA ILE A 63 17.85 4.65 11.12
C ILE A 63 18.40 5.71 12.07
N ARG A 64 19.70 5.69 12.35
CA ARG A 64 20.32 6.64 13.27
C ARG A 64 20.41 8.03 12.61
N LYS A 65 20.02 9.05 13.36
CA LYS A 65 20.17 10.46 12.94
C LYS A 65 21.64 10.86 12.94
N ILE A 66 22.05 11.56 11.88
CA ILE A 66 23.44 12.01 11.72
C ILE A 66 23.50 13.53 11.87
N PRO A 67 24.08 14.04 12.97
CA PRO A 67 24.10 15.49 13.25
C PRO A 67 24.91 16.27 12.22
N ALA A 68 25.92 15.65 11.60
CA ALA A 68 26.75 16.27 10.57
C ALA A 68 25.99 16.66 9.28
N TYR A 69 24.79 16.11 9.07
CA TYR A 69 23.97 16.39 7.88
C TYR A 69 22.58 16.93 8.24
N GLY A 70 22.45 17.60 9.38
CA GLY A 70 21.17 18.20 9.80
C GLY A 70 20.21 17.22 10.48
N ASN A 71 20.74 16.25 11.24
CA ASN A 71 19.96 15.25 11.99
C ASN A 71 19.05 14.37 11.12
N VAL A 72 19.39 14.19 9.84
CA VAL A 72 18.70 13.28 8.92
C VAL A 72 19.24 11.85 9.03
N THR A 73 18.40 10.87 8.71
CA THR A 73 18.81 9.46 8.59
C THR A 73 19.28 9.14 7.17
N TRP A 74 19.96 7.99 6.98
CA TRP A 74 20.33 7.53 5.63
C TRP A 74 19.10 7.27 4.77
N LEU A 75 18.03 6.72 5.37
CA LEU A 75 16.78 6.44 4.68
C LEU A 75 16.05 7.71 4.24
N GLU A 76 15.92 8.70 5.13
CA GLU A 76 15.28 9.98 4.80
C GLU A 76 16.00 10.69 3.67
N LEU A 77 17.33 10.64 3.69
CA LEU A 77 18.15 11.23 2.64
C LEU A 77 18.02 10.48 1.30
N ALA A 78 17.95 9.14 1.33
CA ALA A 78 17.73 8.33 0.14
C ALA A 78 16.37 8.61 -0.50
N ILE A 79 15.33 8.80 0.31
CA ILE A 79 13.98 9.19 -0.15
C ILE A 79 14.02 10.58 -0.81
N LYS A 80 14.67 11.56 -0.16
CA LYS A 80 14.83 12.92 -0.73
C LYS A 80 15.65 12.93 -2.02
N ALA A 81 16.62 12.04 -2.14
CA ALA A 81 17.44 11.89 -3.35
C ALA A 81 16.74 11.05 -4.44
N GLU A 82 15.56 10.49 -4.17
CA GLU A 82 14.84 9.55 -5.03
C GLU A 82 15.69 8.31 -5.42
N ALA A 83 16.61 7.89 -4.54
CA ALA A 83 17.56 6.81 -4.78
C ALA A 83 16.87 5.42 -4.68
N LYS A 84 16.14 5.04 -5.74
CA LYS A 84 15.32 3.82 -5.80
C LYS A 84 16.15 2.54 -5.65
N GLN A 85 17.33 2.47 -6.26
CA GLN A 85 18.20 1.29 -6.18
C GLN A 85 18.76 1.12 -4.75
N PHE A 86 19.05 2.24 -4.08
CA PHE A 86 19.45 2.22 -2.67
C PHE A 86 18.33 1.73 -1.76
N ILE A 87 17.10 2.20 -1.97
CA ILE A 87 15.92 1.80 -1.18
C ILE A 87 15.57 0.32 -1.41
N ALA A 88 15.80 -0.21 -2.62
CA ALA A 88 15.55 -1.60 -2.95
C ALA A 88 16.55 -2.60 -2.31
N GLN A 89 17.62 -2.12 -1.65
CA GLN A 89 18.58 -3.01 -1.00
C GLN A 89 17.97 -3.75 0.19
N ARG A 90 18.39 -5.00 0.39
CA ARG A 90 17.89 -5.89 1.45
C ARG A 90 17.97 -5.26 2.84
N ALA A 91 19.06 -4.55 3.14
CA ALA A 91 19.24 -3.87 4.43
C ALA A 91 18.16 -2.80 4.69
N VAL A 92 17.77 -2.05 3.66
CA VAL A 92 16.76 -1.00 3.76
C VAL A 92 15.35 -1.61 3.83
N GLN A 93 15.11 -2.68 3.08
CA GLN A 93 13.85 -3.43 3.15
C GLN A 93 13.66 -4.06 4.53
N GLU A 94 14.71 -4.56 5.17
CA GLU A 94 14.64 -5.08 6.54
C GLU A 94 14.33 -3.96 7.55
N VAL A 95 14.92 -2.77 7.39
CA VAL A 95 14.58 -1.58 8.19
C VAL A 95 13.10 -1.20 8.00
N LEU A 96 12.62 -1.13 6.76
CA LEU A 96 11.22 -0.81 6.44
C LEU A 96 10.27 -1.86 7.00
N ASN A 97 10.63 -3.14 6.89
CA ASN A 97 9.90 -4.24 7.49
C ASN A 97 9.84 -4.07 9.01
N ASN A 98 10.96 -3.78 9.67
CA ASN A 98 10.98 -3.56 11.11
C ASN A 98 10.20 -2.32 11.53
N MET A 99 10.14 -1.26 10.72
CA MET A 99 9.28 -0.10 11.00
C MET A 99 7.80 -0.42 10.80
N TRP A 100 7.45 -1.18 9.76
CA TRP A 100 6.07 -1.59 9.47
C TRP A 100 5.55 -2.61 10.48
N TYR A 101 6.29 -3.69 10.68
CA TYR A 101 5.94 -4.77 11.62
C TYR A 101 6.21 -4.36 13.07
N GLY A 102 7.18 -3.52 13.39
CA GLY A 102 7.44 -3.09 14.77
C GLY A 102 6.29 -2.31 15.41
N TYR A 103 5.41 -1.70 14.60
CA TYR A 103 4.16 -1.11 15.06
C TYR A 103 3.01 -2.14 15.16
N VAL A 104 3.00 -3.14 14.28
CA VAL A 104 1.96 -4.19 14.22
C VAL A 104 2.20 -5.32 15.24
N ASP A 105 3.45 -5.59 15.60
CA ASP A 105 3.87 -6.69 16.48
C ASP A 105 3.66 -6.38 17.98
N GLN A 106 3.13 -5.20 18.34
CA GLN A 106 2.73 -4.90 19.73
C GLN A 106 1.52 -5.74 20.23
N GLY A 107 1.15 -6.82 19.54
CA GLY A 107 0.24 -7.84 20.08
C GLY A 107 -0.73 -8.46 19.08
N VAL A 108 -0.73 -8.05 17.81
CA VAL A 108 -1.67 -8.56 16.81
C VAL A 108 -0.95 -9.43 15.78
N LYS A 109 -1.14 -10.74 15.88
CA LYS A 109 -0.67 -11.68 14.85
C LYS A 109 -1.27 -11.25 13.51
N PHE A 110 -0.48 -11.19 12.44
CA PHE A 110 -0.97 -10.88 11.09
C PHE A 110 -2.18 -11.75 10.69
N SER A 111 -2.20 -13.01 11.15
CA SER A 111 -3.34 -13.91 11.01
C SER A 111 -4.63 -13.32 11.56
N THR A 112 -4.60 -12.67 12.73
CA THR A 112 -5.78 -12.04 13.35
C THR A 112 -6.32 -10.88 12.51
N ILE A 113 -5.46 -10.10 11.84
CA ILE A 113 -5.88 -9.00 10.95
C ILE A 113 -6.57 -9.55 9.69
N ILE A 114 -6.04 -10.66 9.15
CA ILE A 114 -6.64 -11.34 7.99
C ILE A 114 -8.00 -11.92 8.39
N PHE A 115 -8.07 -12.61 9.53
CA PHE A 115 -9.34 -13.18 10.03
C PHE A 115 -10.38 -12.10 10.33
N SER A 116 -10.00 -10.96 10.92
CA SER A 116 -10.96 -9.88 11.21
C SER A 116 -11.53 -9.26 9.94
N THR A 117 -10.69 -9.04 8.92
CA THR A 117 -11.13 -8.48 7.64
C THR A 117 -12.00 -9.47 6.87
N LEU A 118 -11.64 -10.76 6.85
CA LEU A 118 -12.45 -11.81 6.27
C LEU A 118 -13.79 -11.95 6.98
N MET A 119 -13.80 -11.96 8.31
CA MET A 119 -15.04 -12.08 9.09
C MET A 119 -16.00 -10.91 8.82
N LEU A 120 -15.48 -9.69 8.73
CA LEU A 120 -16.27 -8.52 8.35
C LEU A 120 -16.84 -8.66 6.94
N TRP A 121 -16.04 -9.09 5.97
CA TRP A 121 -16.52 -9.38 4.61
C TRP A 121 -17.58 -10.47 4.56
N TYR A 122 -17.39 -11.58 5.28
CA TYR A 122 -18.37 -12.68 5.36
C TYR A 122 -19.68 -12.21 6.01
N SER A 123 -19.63 -11.43 7.08
CA SER A 123 -20.84 -10.88 7.73
C SER A 123 -21.60 -9.92 6.82
N GLY A 124 -20.90 -9.06 6.07
CA GLY A 124 -21.49 -8.16 5.08
C GLY A 124 -22.14 -8.90 3.92
N LEU A 125 -21.46 -9.94 3.42
CA LEU A 125 -21.97 -10.80 2.34
C LEU A 125 -23.21 -11.59 2.79
N LEU A 126 -23.21 -12.14 4.01
CA LEU A 126 -24.35 -12.87 4.55
C LEU A 126 -25.55 -11.95 4.79
N SER A 127 -25.32 -10.74 5.31
CA SER A 127 -26.38 -9.72 5.46
C SER A 127 -26.96 -9.30 4.10
N TYR A 128 -26.12 -9.19 3.06
CA TYR A 128 -26.56 -8.89 1.71
C TYR A 128 -27.42 -10.02 1.13
N GLN A 129 -26.99 -11.28 1.28
CA GLN A 129 -27.76 -12.43 0.81
C GLN A 129 -29.12 -12.54 1.51
N ASN A 130 -29.17 -12.34 2.83
CA ASN A 130 -30.43 -12.36 3.58
C ASN A 130 -31.41 -11.28 3.09
N LYS A 131 -30.91 -10.07 2.84
CA LYS A 131 -31.73 -8.97 2.28
C LYS A 131 -32.25 -9.28 0.87
N LEU A 132 -31.47 -9.98 0.03
CA LEU A 132 -31.92 -10.41 -1.29
C LEU A 132 -33.02 -11.47 -1.21
N VAL A 133 -32.93 -12.39 -0.25
CA VAL A 133 -33.97 -13.42 -0.03
C VAL A 133 -35.28 -12.78 0.42
N GLU A 134 -35.23 -11.85 1.39
CA GLU A 134 -36.42 -11.13 1.87
C GLU A 134 -37.08 -10.30 0.74
N ALA A 135 -36.29 -9.64 -0.11
CA ALA A 135 -36.80 -8.89 -1.25
C ALA A 135 -37.51 -9.81 -2.27
N ASN A 136 -36.95 -10.99 -2.54
CA ASN A 136 -37.53 -11.96 -3.46
C ASN A 136 -38.85 -12.56 -2.93
N GLU A 137 -38.96 -12.80 -1.63
CA GLU A 137 -40.20 -13.25 -1.01
C GLU A 137 -41.30 -12.20 -1.13
N GLN A 138 -40.98 -10.92 -0.87
CA GLN A 138 -41.94 -9.82 -1.03
C GLN A 138 -42.43 -9.68 -2.47
N ILE A 139 -41.53 -9.75 -3.46
CA ILE A 139 -41.88 -9.73 -4.88
C ILE A 139 -42.84 -10.89 -5.21
N THR A 140 -42.56 -12.09 -4.70
CA THR A 140 -43.40 -13.27 -4.94
C THR A 140 -44.80 -13.13 -4.32
N LEU A 141 -44.91 -12.53 -3.13
CA LEU A 141 -46.20 -12.29 -2.46
C LEU A 141 -47.02 -11.19 -3.14
N LEU A 142 -46.35 -10.13 -3.62
CA LEU A 142 -46.97 -9.07 -4.41
C LEU A 142 -47.50 -9.64 -5.73
N ASP A 143 -46.75 -10.51 -6.40
CA ASP A 143 -47.17 -11.19 -7.62
C ASP A 143 -48.38 -12.11 -7.40
N LYS A 144 -48.37 -12.89 -6.31
CA LYS A 144 -49.53 -13.73 -5.93
C LYS A 144 -50.76 -12.87 -5.67
N SER A 145 -50.62 -11.74 -4.99
CA SER A 145 -51.72 -10.82 -4.69
C SER A 145 -52.27 -10.17 -5.95
N ARG A 146 -51.41 -9.74 -6.87
CA ARG A 146 -51.79 -9.17 -8.18
C ARG A 146 -52.52 -10.17 -9.07
N ARG A 147 -52.10 -11.45 -9.08
CA ARG A 147 -52.82 -12.52 -9.80
C ARG A 147 -54.19 -12.81 -9.19
N LYS A 148 -54.28 -12.80 -7.85
CA LYS A 148 -55.55 -13.00 -7.17
C LYS A 148 -56.55 -11.88 -7.52
N SER A 149 -56.13 -10.62 -7.46
CA SER A 149 -56.99 -9.48 -7.83
C SER A 149 -57.45 -9.50 -9.30
N SER A 150 -56.57 -9.89 -10.23
CA SER A 150 -56.94 -9.99 -11.66
C SER A 150 -57.93 -11.13 -11.93
N LEU A 151 -57.83 -12.26 -11.21
CA LEU A 151 -58.81 -13.34 -11.27
C LEU A 151 -60.16 -12.92 -10.69
N PHE A 152 -60.18 -12.15 -9.60
CA PHE A 152 -61.42 -11.60 -9.05
C PHE A 152 -62.12 -10.64 -10.02
N GLN A 153 -61.37 -9.75 -10.68
CA GLN A 153 -61.93 -8.88 -11.73
C GLN A 153 -62.49 -9.71 -12.89
N ARG A 154 -61.73 -10.69 -13.39
CA ARG A 154 -62.16 -11.53 -14.52
C ARG A 154 -63.44 -12.32 -14.21
N ASN A 155 -63.54 -12.88 -13.01
CA ASN A 155 -64.74 -13.60 -12.57
C ASN A 155 -65.95 -12.69 -12.36
N GLN A 156 -65.75 -11.41 -12.02
CA GLN A 156 -66.84 -10.43 -11.96
C GLN A 156 -67.33 -10.05 -13.36
N THR A 157 -66.40 -9.84 -14.32
CA THR A 157 -66.73 -9.50 -15.70
C THR A 157 -67.49 -10.62 -16.41
N THR A 158 -67.05 -11.87 -16.29
CA THR A 158 -67.76 -13.02 -16.89
C THR A 158 -69.14 -13.23 -16.27
N ARG A 159 -69.28 -12.96 -14.96
CA ARG A 159 -70.58 -13.06 -14.27
C ARG A 159 -71.55 -11.96 -14.67
N SER A 160 -71.07 -10.74 -14.99
CA SER A 160 -71.93 -9.67 -15.53
C SER A 160 -72.38 -9.95 -16.97
N GLU A 161 -71.52 -10.54 -17.81
CA GLU A 161 -71.88 -10.90 -19.20
C GLU A 161 -72.95 -12.00 -19.24
N HIS A 162 -72.88 -12.97 -18.32
CA HIS A 162 -73.86 -14.06 -18.25
C HIS A 162 -75.25 -13.61 -17.71
N MET A 163 -75.36 -12.41 -17.13
CA MET A 163 -76.63 -11.83 -16.67
C MET A 163 -77.27 -10.90 -17.71
N MET A 164 -76.59 -10.64 -18.83
CA MET A 164 -77.06 -9.78 -19.93
C MET A 164 -77.54 -10.56 -21.18
N ASN A 165 -77.30 -11.87 -21.24
CA ASN A 165 -77.83 -12.81 -22.24
C ASN A 165 -78.95 -13.66 -21.65
#